data_AF-A0A2H9ZZS6-F1
#
_entry.id   AF-A0A2H9ZZS6-F1
#
_cell.length_a   1.000
_cell.length_b   1.000
_cell.length_c   1.000
_cell.angle_alpha   90.00
_cell.angle_beta   90.00
_cell.angle_gamma   90.00
#
_symmetry.space_group_name_H-M   'P 1'
#
loop_
_entity.id
_entity.type
_entity.pdbx_description
1 polymer ?
#
loop_
_entity_poly.entity_id
_entity_poly.type
_entity_poly.pdbx_seq_one_letter_code
_entity_poly.pdbx_strand_id
1 'polypeptide(L)'
;MKLGSLGLELEALHARFSGENLDPWLENLSEKHHCNPTRLALAGILQQSNDVVPIPGTIKIKHFDDNIDSLVLDLMEEEIPVLCV
;
A
#
# COMPACT_ATOMS: atom_id res chain seq x y z
N MET A 1 6.37 -21.66 -18.92
CA MET A 1 6.16 -22.10 -17.52
C MET A 1 5.27 -21.08 -16.83
N LYS A 2 4.04 -21.46 -16.46
CA LYS A 2 3.15 -20.62 -15.64
C LYS A 2 3.61 -20.74 -14.19
N LEU A 3 4.34 -19.74 -13.69
CA LEU A 3 4.73 -19.58 -12.28
C LEU A 3 3.57 -19.09 -11.39
N GLY A 4 2.33 -19.11 -11.87
CA GLY A 4 1.20 -18.45 -11.21
C GLY A 4 0.53 -19.25 -10.07
N SER A 5 0.74 -20.56 -9.96
CA SER A 5 0.03 -21.38 -8.97
C SER A 5 0.73 -21.48 -7.60
N LEU A 6 2.07 -21.33 -7.54
CA LEU A 6 2.83 -21.41 -6.28
C LEU A 6 2.71 -20.14 -5.42
N GLY A 7 2.50 -18.97 -6.03
CA GLY A 7 2.36 -17.70 -5.30
C GLY A 7 1.08 -17.64 -4.47
N LEU A 8 -0.04 -18.10 -5.05
CA LEU A 8 -1.35 -18.11 -4.41
C LEU A 8 -1.42 -19.08 -3.20
N GLU A 9 -0.71 -20.20 -3.25
CA GLU A 9 -0.65 -21.15 -2.13
C GLU A 9 0.15 -20.62 -0.93
N LEU A 10 1.19 -19.81 -1.19
CA LEU A 10 2.01 -19.16 -0.15
C LEU A 10 1.28 -17.99 0.50
N GLU A 11 0.54 -17.20 -0.28
CA GLU A 11 -0.30 -16.11 0.24
C GLU A 11 -1.39 -16.66 1.17
N ALA A 12 -2.09 -17.73 0.76
CA ALA A 12 -3.12 -18.39 1.57
C ALA A 12 -2.61 -19.00 2.89
N LEU A 13 -1.30 -19.23 3.02
CA LEU A 13 -0.70 -19.83 4.22
C LEU A 13 -0.36 -18.80 5.31
N HIS A 14 -0.22 -17.52 4.94
CA HIS A 14 0.19 -16.48 5.89
C HIS A 14 -1.03 -15.86 6.56
N ALA A 15 -1.04 -15.81 7.90
CA ALA A 15 -2.14 -15.23 8.68
C ALA A 15 -2.51 -13.78 8.28
N ARG A 16 -1.58 -13.01 7.71
CA ARG A 16 -1.85 -11.66 7.21
C ARG A 16 -2.78 -11.61 5.99
N PHE A 17 -2.85 -12.69 5.21
CA PHE A 17 -3.65 -12.77 3.99
C PHE A 17 -4.83 -13.75 4.13
N SER A 18 -5.16 -14.15 5.36
CA SER A 18 -6.31 -15.02 5.62
C SER A 18 -7.58 -14.21 5.87
N GLY A 19 -8.61 -14.47 5.06
CA GLY A 19 -10.01 -14.11 5.29
C GLY A 19 -10.26 -12.77 5.98
N GLU A 20 -10.59 -12.84 7.27
CA GLU A 20 -10.98 -11.73 8.14
C GLU A 20 -9.92 -10.64 8.38
N ASN A 21 -8.66 -10.85 7.98
CA ASN A 21 -7.60 -9.84 8.08
C ASN A 21 -7.46 -8.97 6.82
N LEU A 22 -8.22 -9.26 5.76
CA LEU A 22 -8.30 -8.45 4.55
C LEU A 22 -9.40 -7.40 4.71
N ASP A 23 -9.22 -6.46 5.65
CA ASP A 23 -10.17 -5.37 5.83
C ASP A 23 -10.04 -4.35 4.67
N PRO A 24 -11.15 -3.97 4.00
CA PRO A 24 -11.14 -3.09 2.83
C PRO A 24 -10.96 -1.60 3.17
N TRP A 25 -10.50 -1.29 4.39
CA TRP A 25 -10.41 0.10 4.87
C TRP A 25 -9.46 0.95 4.00
N LEU A 26 -8.36 0.35 3.52
CA LEU A 26 -7.39 1.03 2.68
C LEU A 26 -7.98 1.36 1.30
N GLU A 27 -8.81 0.45 0.77
CA GLU A 27 -9.52 0.65 -0.49
C GLU A 27 -10.54 1.79 -0.35
N ASN A 28 -11.37 1.75 0.69
CA ASN A 28 -12.34 2.81 0.98
C ASN A 28 -11.68 4.17 1.19
N LEU A 29 -10.53 4.22 1.88
CA LEU A 29 -9.80 5.46 2.10
C LEU A 29 -9.17 5.97 0.79
N SER A 30 -8.69 5.07 -0.06
CA SER A 30 -8.11 5.44 -1.35
C SER A 30 -9.13 6.05 -2.30
N GLU A 31 -10.39 5.58 -2.25
CA GLU A 31 -11.50 6.15 -3.01
C GLU A 31 -11.81 7.58 -2.58
N LYS A 32 -11.81 7.87 -1.26
CA LYS A 32 -12.00 9.21 -0.71
C LYS A 32 -10.93 10.20 -1.21
N HIS A 33 -9.70 9.71 -1.37
CA HIS A 33 -8.56 10.49 -1.88
C HIS A 33 -8.39 10.40 -3.41
N HIS A 34 -9.30 9.72 -4.11
CA HIS A 34 -9.24 9.48 -5.55
C HIS A 34 -7.88 8.93 -6.03
N CYS A 35 -7.27 8.05 -5.24
CA CYS A 35 -5.94 7.52 -5.49
C CYS A 35 -5.91 5.99 -5.42
N ASN A 36 -4.80 5.38 -5.83
CA ASN A 36 -4.58 3.95 -5.72
C ASN A 36 -4.25 3.57 -4.25
N PRO A 37 -4.79 2.47 -3.69
CA PRO A 37 -4.42 1.97 -2.36
C PRO A 37 -2.91 1.88 -2.10
N THR A 38 -2.13 1.49 -3.12
CA THR A 38 -0.65 1.41 -3.01
C THR A 38 -0.04 2.79 -2.83
N ARG A 39 -0.55 3.80 -3.55
CA ARG A 39 -0.10 5.19 -3.45
C ARG A 39 -0.40 5.75 -2.06
N LEU A 40 -1.60 5.47 -1.55
CA LEU A 40 -2.06 5.87 -0.22
C LEU A 40 -1.19 5.26 0.90
N ALA A 41 -0.92 3.96 0.83
CA ALA A 41 -0.08 3.27 1.80
C ALA A 41 1.35 3.85 1.85
N LEU A 42 1.94 4.10 0.68
CA LEU A 42 3.29 4.67 0.59
C LEU A 42 3.34 6.11 1.12
N ALA A 43 2.33 6.93 0.83
CA ALA A 43 2.20 8.29 1.38
C ALA A 43 2.07 8.29 2.90
N GLY A 44 1.31 7.34 3.46
CA GLY A 44 1.20 7.15 4.91
C GLY A 44 2.55 6.92 5.57
N ILE A 45 3.38 6.03 5.00
CA ILE A 45 4.74 5.76 5.50
C ILE A 45 5.63 7.01 5.42
N LEU A 46 5.56 7.75 4.30
CA LEU A 46 6.36 8.96 4.09
C LEU A 46 6.02 10.08 5.10
N GLN A 47 4.75 10.20 5.52
CA GLN A 47 4.32 11.24 6.45
C GLN A 47 4.52 10.89 7.93
N GLN A 48 4.87 9.65 8.27
CA GLN A 48 5.13 9.24 9.66
C GLN A 48 6.32 9.98 10.28
N SER A 49 7.35 10.27 9.49
CA SER A 49 8.54 11.00 9.93
C SER A 49 9.37 11.46 8.72
N ASN A 50 10.01 12.62 8.85
CA ASN A 50 10.97 13.11 7.86
C ASN A 50 12.22 12.22 7.70
N ASP A 51 12.48 11.32 8.65
CA ASP A 51 13.63 10.41 8.62
C ASP A 51 13.30 9.04 8.02
N VAL A 52 12.10 8.85 7.48
CA VAL A 52 11.66 7.60 6.86
C VAL A 52 11.75 7.71 5.34
N VAL A 53 12.54 6.80 4.73
CA VAL A 53 12.68 6.70 3.27
C VAL A 53 12.30 5.27 2.83
N PRO A 54 11.06 5.04 2.37
CA PRO A 54 10.66 3.72 1.88
C PRO A 54 11.38 3.38 0.57
N ILE A 55 11.67 2.09 0.36
CA ILE A 55 12.27 1.56 -0.87
C ILE A 55 11.23 0.69 -1.58
N PRO A 56 10.26 1.30 -2.29
CA PRO A 56 9.20 0.54 -2.92
C PRO A 56 9.73 -0.24 -4.12
N GLY A 57 9.61 -1.57 -4.06
CA GLY A 57 9.98 -2.45 -5.15
C GLY A 57 8.92 -2.47 -6.25
N THR A 58 9.33 -2.33 -7.51
CA THR A 58 8.43 -2.52 -8.66
C THR A 58 9.21 -3.02 -9.89
N ILE A 59 8.50 -3.74 -10.76
CA ILE A 59 8.98 -4.18 -12.07
C ILE A 59 8.27 -3.47 -13.23
N LYS A 60 7.23 -2.67 -12.96
CA LYS A 60 6.40 -1.99 -13.97
C LYS A 60 6.56 -0.48 -13.84
N ILE A 61 6.79 0.18 -14.98
CA ILE A 61 6.93 1.65 -15.04
C ILE A 61 5.70 2.35 -14.47
N LYS A 62 4.48 1.91 -14.81
CA LYS A 62 3.25 2.50 -14.26
C LYS A 62 3.20 2.55 -12.72
N HIS A 63 3.74 1.54 -12.02
CA HIS A 63 3.77 1.55 -10.57
C HIS A 63 4.92 2.41 -10.04
N PHE A 64 5.99 2.58 -10.83
CA PHE A 64 7.04 3.54 -10.50
C PHE A 64 6.48 4.96 -10.51
N ASP A 65 5.69 5.31 -11.54
CA ASP A 65 5.01 6.61 -11.61
C ASP A 65 4.06 6.79 -10.41
N ASP A 66 3.22 5.79 -10.11
CA ASP A 66 2.32 5.80 -8.93
C ASP A 66 3.09 5.99 -7.60
N ASN A 67 4.27 5.36 -7.45
CA ASN A 67 5.11 5.47 -6.26
C ASN A 67 5.70 6.88 -6.09
N ILE A 68 6.06 7.55 -7.19
CA ILE A 68 6.55 8.94 -7.16
C ILE A 68 5.42 9.88 -6.78
N ASP A 69 4.22 9.66 -7.32
CA ASP A 69 3.04 10.47 -7.03
C ASP A 69 2.60 10.39 -5.54
N SER A 70 3.05 9.39 -4.78
CA SER A 70 2.86 9.34 -3.32
C SER A 70 3.54 10.48 -2.57
N LEU A 71 4.61 11.08 -3.12
CA LEU A 71 5.37 12.14 -2.45
C LEU A 71 4.59 13.45 -2.29
N VAL A 72 3.55 13.65 -3.11
CA VAL A 72 2.73 14.87 -3.15
C VAL A 72 1.30 14.64 -2.68
N LEU A 73 1.00 13.45 -2.14
CA LEU A 73 -0.29 13.15 -1.55
C LEU A 73 -0.28 13.65 -0.10
N ASP A 74 -1.13 14.62 0.22
CA ASP A 74 -1.32 15.11 1.59
C ASP A 74 -2.42 14.30 2.28
N LEU A 75 -2.11 13.74 3.46
CA LEU A 75 -3.07 13.01 4.28
C LEU A 75 -3.44 13.86 5.49
N MET A 76 -4.64 13.66 6.00
CA MET A 76 -5.06 14.32 7.23
C MET A 76 -4.33 13.68 8.42
N GLU A 77 -4.00 14.45 9.46
CA GLU A 77 -3.29 13.93 10.64
C GLU A 77 -4.02 12.76 11.29
N GLU A 78 -5.35 12.69 11.19
CA GLU A 78 -6.16 11.60 11.72
C GLU A 78 -6.05 10.30 10.90
N GLU A 79 -5.58 10.38 9.66
CA GLU A 79 -5.45 9.25 8.73
C GLU A 79 -4.08 8.55 8.87
N ILE A 80 -3.04 9.27 9.31
CA ILE A 80 -1.68 8.75 9.48
C ILE A 80 -1.60 7.61 10.52
N PRO A 81 -2.19 7.72 11.74
CA PRO A 81 -2.16 6.65 12.73
C PRO A 81 -2.86 5.36 12.27
N VAL A 82 -3.87 5.49 11.40
CA VAL A 82 -4.59 4.34 10.82
C VAL A 82 -3.73 3.61 9.77
N LEU A 83 -2.78 4.32 9.15
CA LEU A 83 -1.82 3.80 8.17
C LEU A 83 -0.51 3.29 8.82
N CYS A 84 -0.31 3.48 10.13
CA CYS A 84 0.84 2.94 10.86
C CYS A 84 0.69 1.44 11.13
N VAL A 85 1.62 0.65 10.59
CA VAL A 85 1.77 -0.81 10.79
C VAL A 85 2.67 -1.14 11.97
#